data_AF-A0A843J7E5-F1
#
_entry.id   AF-A0A843J7E5-F1
#
_cell.length_a   1.000
_cell.length_b   1.000
_cell.length_c   1.000
_cell.angle_alpha   90.00
_cell.angle_beta   90.00
_cell.angle_gamma   90.00
#
_symmetry.space_group_name_H-M   'P 1'
#
loop_
_entity.id
_entity.type
_entity.pdbx_description
1 polymer ?
#
loop_
_entity_poly.entity_id
_entity_poly.type
_entity_poly.pdbx_seq_one_letter_code
_entity_poly.pdbx_strand_id
1 'polypeptide(L)'
;GLTALIKAGFETLVEAGYQPEIAYFETCHEVKLIVDDIYENGMAGMWHDVSNTAEYGGLTRGNRVITDATKAEMKAILGEIQDGTFKKEFADENATDAANLKEMRAAEEREGIEVVGKRLRIACGLQKEDE
;
A
#
# COMPACT_ATOMS: atom_id res chain seq x y z
N GLY A 1 4.75 3.19 -2.56
CA GLY A 1 3.92 2.79 -3.72
C GLY A 1 2.66 2.09 -3.24
N LEU A 2 2.72 0.76 -3.07
CA LEU A 2 1.58 -0.05 -2.63
C LEU A 2 0.98 0.41 -1.30
N THR A 3 1.82 0.67 -0.29
CA THR A 3 1.36 1.16 1.03
C THR A 3 0.54 2.45 0.94
N ALA A 4 0.96 3.41 0.12
CA ALA A 4 0.21 4.64 -0.13
C ALA A 4 -1.12 4.39 -0.84
N LEU A 5 -1.18 3.45 -1.78
CA LEU A 5 -2.43 3.07 -2.47
C LEU A 5 -3.42 2.42 -1.50
N ILE A 6 -2.93 1.53 -0.63
CA ILE A 6 -3.72 0.89 0.43
C ILE A 6 -4.28 1.94 1.38
N LYS A 7 -3.43 2.85 1.89
CA LYS A 7 -3.84 3.94 2.78
C LYS A 7 -4.92 4.81 2.15
N ALA A 8 -4.71 5.30 0.92
CA ALA A 8 -5.67 6.15 0.24
C ALA A 8 -7.02 5.44 0.02
N GLY A 9 -7.00 4.14 -0.30
CA GLY A 9 -8.22 3.33 -0.39
C GLY A 9 -8.93 3.19 0.96
N PHE A 10 -8.18 2.87 2.01
CA PHE A 10 -8.70 2.75 3.37
C PHE A 10 -9.35 4.06 3.86
N GLU A 11 -8.63 5.17 3.75
CA GLU A 11 -9.10 6.51 4.11
C GLU A 11 -10.37 6.88 3.35
N THR A 12 -10.39 6.67 2.02
CA THR A 12 -11.57 6.95 1.18
C THR A 12 -12.81 6.22 1.68
N LEU A 13 -12.69 4.96 2.09
CA LEU A 13 -13.82 4.19 2.61
C LEU A 13 -14.22 4.67 4.01
N VAL A 14 -13.26 4.89 4.91
CA VAL A 14 -13.57 5.34 6.27
C VAL A 14 -14.22 6.73 6.27
N GLU A 15 -13.72 7.67 5.45
CA GLU A 15 -14.29 9.01 5.28
C GLU A 15 -15.71 8.97 4.71
N ALA A 16 -16.01 7.99 3.85
CA ALA A 16 -17.36 7.75 3.34
C ALA A 16 -18.30 7.08 4.35
N GLY A 17 -17.82 6.76 5.56
CA GLY A 17 -18.61 6.19 6.66
C GLY A 17 -18.65 4.67 6.70
N TYR A 18 -17.82 3.98 5.93
CA TYR A 18 -17.68 2.52 6.05
C TYR A 18 -16.95 2.15 7.35
N GLN A 19 -17.24 0.96 7.88
CA GLN A 19 -16.57 0.46 9.07
C GLN A 19 -15.07 0.27 8.79
N PRO A 20 -14.17 0.75 9.67
CA PRO A 20 -12.73 0.62 9.46
C PRO A 20 -12.28 -0.83 9.30
N GLU A 21 -12.91 -1.77 10.01
CA GLU A 21 -12.59 -3.19 9.88
C GLU A 21 -12.87 -3.72 8.46
N ILE A 22 -13.99 -3.33 7.85
CA ILE A 22 -14.31 -3.71 6.47
C ILE A 22 -13.37 -3.02 5.49
N ALA A 23 -13.10 -1.72 5.69
CA ALA A 23 -12.15 -0.99 4.86
C ALA A 23 -10.76 -1.65 4.88
N TYR A 24 -10.30 -2.12 6.04
CA TYR A 24 -9.03 -2.85 6.16
C TYR A 24 -9.03 -4.17 5.37
N PHE A 25 -10.10 -4.96 5.47
CA PHE A 25 -10.19 -6.23 4.74
C PHE A 25 -10.10 -6.00 3.22
N GLU A 26 -10.92 -5.09 2.70
CA GLU A 26 -11.04 -4.80 1.27
C GLU A 26 -9.78 -4.14 0.69
N THR A 27 -9.07 -3.31 1.45
CA THR A 27 -7.97 -2.50 0.92
C THR A 27 -6.58 -3.01 1.28
N CYS A 28 -6.45 -3.79 2.36
CA CYS A 28 -5.16 -4.29 2.83
C CYS A 28 -5.12 -5.82 2.90
N HIS A 29 -6.09 -6.47 3.53
CA HIS A 29 -6.04 -7.92 3.76
C HIS A 29 -6.11 -8.70 2.45
N GLU A 30 -7.04 -8.34 1.56
CA GLU A 30 -7.24 -9.02 0.28
C GLU A 30 -6.10 -8.80 -0.72
N VAL A 31 -5.25 -7.79 -0.52
CA VAL A 31 -4.07 -7.56 -1.37
C VAL A 31 -3.18 -8.79 -1.40
N LYS A 32 -3.07 -9.54 -0.29
CA LYS A 32 -2.29 -10.78 -0.27
C LYS A 32 -2.84 -11.81 -1.26
N LEU A 33 -4.15 -12.02 -1.32
CA LEU A 33 -4.77 -12.99 -2.21
C LEU A 33 -4.49 -12.65 -3.68
N ILE A 34 -4.68 -11.38 -4.06
CA ILE A 34 -4.43 -10.93 -5.43
C ILE A 34 -2.95 -11.04 -5.80
N VAL A 35 -2.04 -10.68 -4.88
CA VAL A 35 -0.60 -10.76 -5.13
C VAL A 35 -0.11 -12.21 -5.19
N ASP A 36 -0.62 -13.10 -4.35
CA ASP A 36 -0.29 -14.52 -4.37
C ASP A 36 -0.70 -15.13 -5.73
N ASP A 37 -1.91 -14.83 -6.21
CA ASP A 37 -2.40 -15.33 -7.51
C ASP A 37 -1.59 -14.76 -8.69
N ILE A 38 -1.28 -13.47 -8.68
CA ILE A 38 -0.37 -12.88 -9.69
C ILE A 38 1.01 -13.55 -9.65
N TYR A 39 1.52 -13.89 -8.47
CA TYR A 39 2.80 -14.56 -8.32
C TYR A 39 2.78 -15.97 -8.89
N GLU A 40 1.71 -16.73 -8.64
CA GLU A 40 1.57 -18.13 -9.08
C GLU A 40 1.21 -18.24 -10.57
N ASN A 41 0.30 -17.39 -11.06
CA ASN A 41 -0.36 -17.55 -12.35
C ASN A 41 -0.20 -16.35 -13.31
N GLY A 42 0.47 -15.28 -12.87
CA GLY A 42 0.58 -14.03 -13.61
C GLY A 42 -0.71 -13.22 -13.65
N MET A 43 -0.65 -12.02 -14.23
CA MET A 43 -1.84 -11.13 -14.28
C MET A 43 -3.01 -11.73 -15.05
N ALA A 44 -2.73 -12.48 -16.13
CA ALA A 44 -3.79 -13.11 -16.91
C ALA A 44 -4.50 -14.23 -16.14
N GLY A 45 -3.76 -14.99 -15.31
CA GLY A 45 -4.33 -15.97 -14.40
C GLY A 45 -5.21 -15.30 -13.36
N MET A 46 -4.69 -14.26 -12.70
CA MET A 46 -5.47 -13.51 -11.71
C MET A 46 -6.77 -12.93 -12.28
N TRP A 47 -6.75 -12.36 -13.50
CA TRP A 47 -7.98 -11.87 -14.13
C TRP A 47 -9.00 -12.97 -14.45
N HIS A 48 -8.52 -14.18 -14.74
CA HIS A 48 -9.37 -15.34 -14.98
C HIS A 48 -10.00 -15.88 -13.67
N ASP A 49 -9.29 -15.74 -12.55
CA ASP A 49 -9.69 -16.35 -11.28
C ASP A 49 -10.57 -15.42 -10.42
N VAL A 50 -10.55 -14.11 -10.67
CA VAL A 50 -11.51 -13.16 -10.08
C VAL A 50 -12.85 -13.14 -10.82
N SER A 51 -13.91 -12.63 -10.17
CA SER A 51 -15.21 -12.48 -10.84
C SER A 51 -15.17 -11.48 -12.02
N ASN A 52 -16.04 -11.66 -13.00
CA ASN A 52 -16.20 -10.72 -14.12
C ASN A 52 -16.46 -9.27 -13.66
N THR A 53 -17.09 -9.07 -12.51
CA THR A 53 -17.31 -7.72 -11.94
C THR A 53 -15.99 -7.09 -11.49
N ALA A 54 -15.13 -7.86 -10.82
CA ALA A 54 -13.81 -7.41 -10.38
C ALA A 54 -12.88 -7.20 -11.57
N GLU A 55 -12.88 -8.10 -12.55
CA GLU A 55 -12.11 -7.96 -13.80
C GLU A 55 -12.52 -6.68 -14.55
N TYR A 56 -13.82 -6.51 -14.83
CA TYR A 56 -14.31 -5.32 -15.54
C TYR A 56 -14.01 -4.04 -14.76
N GLY A 57 -14.19 -4.05 -13.43
CA GLY A 57 -13.84 -2.94 -12.56
C GLY A 57 -12.36 -2.59 -12.64
N GLY A 58 -11.48 -3.56 -12.43
CA GLY A 58 -10.02 -3.39 -12.44
C GLY A 58 -9.50 -2.89 -13.78
N LEU A 59 -9.87 -3.54 -14.88
CA LEU A 59 -9.40 -3.19 -16.23
C LEU A 59 -9.84 -1.79 -16.68
N THR A 60 -10.99 -1.31 -16.23
CA THR A 60 -11.53 0.00 -16.66
C THR A 60 -11.24 1.14 -15.68
N ARG A 61 -11.05 0.85 -14.38
CA ARG A 61 -10.77 1.87 -13.36
C ARG A 61 -9.28 1.98 -13.04
N GLY A 62 -8.46 0.97 -13.30
CA GLY A 62 -7.03 0.96 -12.98
C GLY A 62 -6.29 2.21 -13.45
N ASN A 63 -6.45 2.57 -14.73
CA ASN A 63 -5.81 3.76 -15.33
C ASN A 63 -6.39 5.11 -14.85
N ARG A 64 -7.53 5.10 -14.14
CA ARG A 64 -8.07 6.31 -13.50
C ARG A 64 -7.38 6.60 -12.17
N VAL A 65 -6.82 5.58 -11.52
CA VAL A 65 -6.08 5.70 -10.26
C VAL A 65 -4.57 5.78 -10.55
N ILE A 66 -4.06 4.87 -11.38
CA ILE A 66 -2.67 4.88 -11.86
C ILE A 66 -2.64 5.62 -13.20
N THR A 67 -2.27 6.90 -13.16
CA THR A 67 -2.36 7.79 -14.33
C THR A 67 -0.99 7.95 -15.01
N ASP A 68 -0.97 8.63 -16.16
CA ASP A 68 0.28 9.03 -16.81
C ASP A 68 1.17 9.90 -15.89
N ALA A 69 0.56 10.70 -15.01
CA ALA A 69 1.28 11.48 -14.00
C ALA A 69 1.99 10.56 -13.00
N THR A 70 1.35 9.47 -12.56
CA THR A 70 1.98 8.46 -11.70
C THR A 70 3.21 7.86 -12.37
N LYS A 71 3.12 7.54 -13.67
CA LYS A 71 4.26 7.00 -14.44
C LYS A 71 5.34 8.05 -14.67
N ALA A 72 4.98 9.32 -14.83
CA ALA A 72 5.94 10.42 -14.93
C ALA A 72 6.73 10.58 -13.63
N GLU A 73 6.06 10.52 -12.49
CA GLU A 73 6.70 10.57 -11.17
C GLU A 73 7.66 9.39 -10.95
N MET A 74 7.24 8.16 -11.32
CA MET A 74 8.12 7.00 -11.28
C MET A 74 9.41 7.19 -12.10
N LYS A 75 9.34 7.92 -13.23
CA LYS A 75 10.53 8.24 -14.04
C LYS A 75 11.40 9.31 -13.39
N ALA A 76 10.80 10.32 -12.73
CA ALA A 76 11.54 11.34 -12.01
C ALA A 76 12.33 10.72 -10.84
N ILE A 77 11.67 9.90 -10.02
CA ILE A 77 12.30 9.15 -8.92
C ILE A 77 13.43 8.25 -9.44
N LEU A 78 13.23 7.58 -10.59
CA LEU A 78 14.30 6.79 -11.21
C LEU A 78 15.50 7.67 -11.60
N GLY A 79 15.26 8.88 -12.09
CA GLY A 79 16.31 9.87 -12.36
C GLY A 79 17.11 10.23 -11.12
N GLU A 80 16.43 10.56 -10.01
CA GLU A 80 17.04 10.89 -8.71
C GLU A 80 17.85 9.74 -8.12
N ILE A 81 17.46 8.49 -8.41
CA ILE A 81 18.23 7.31 -8.03
C ILE A 81 19.48 7.20 -8.91
N GLN A 82 19.34 7.36 -10.22
CA GLN A 82 20.42 7.17 -11.20
C GLN A 82 21.49 8.26 -11.12
N ASP A 83 21.11 9.51 -10.84
CA ASP A 83 22.03 10.64 -10.72
C ASP A 83 22.65 10.78 -9.32
N GLY A 84 22.17 10.00 -8.35
CA GLY A 84 22.69 9.95 -6.99
C GLY A 84 22.07 10.96 -6.03
N THR A 85 21.04 11.71 -6.43
CA THR A 85 20.29 12.62 -5.57
C THR A 85 19.75 11.89 -4.33
N PHE A 86 19.01 10.79 -4.52
CA PHE A 86 18.45 10.00 -3.41
C PHE A 86 19.54 9.45 -2.48
N LYS A 87 20.68 9.01 -3.06
CA LYS A 87 21.82 8.51 -2.27
C LYS A 87 22.39 9.61 -1.37
N LYS A 88 22.50 10.83 -1.88
CA LYS A 88 22.99 11.98 -1.11
C LYS A 88 22.02 12.33 0.01
N GLU A 89 20.73 12.45 -0.30
CA GLU A 89 19.67 12.72 0.68
C GLU A 89 19.69 11.70 1.82
N PHE A 90 19.78 10.41 1.50
CA PHE A 90 19.83 9.36 2.51
C PHE A 90 21.15 9.37 3.32
N ALA A 91 22.28 9.77 2.71
CA ALA A 91 23.53 9.95 3.45
C ALA A 91 23.43 11.12 4.45
N ASP A 92 22.84 12.24 4.04
CA ASP A 92 22.60 13.41 4.88
C ASP A 92 21.63 13.08 6.03
N GLU A 93 20.57 12.31 5.76
CA GLU A 93 19.65 11.81 6.80
C GLU A 93 20.38 10.97 7.86
N ASN A 94 21.24 10.03 7.43
CA ASN A 94 22.03 9.20 8.34
C ASN A 94 23.08 10.00 9.13
N ALA A 95 23.60 11.10 8.58
CA ALA A 95 24.49 12.01 9.30
C ALA A 95 23.81 12.71 10.49
N THR A 96 22.46 12.73 10.49
CA THR A 96 21.62 13.25 11.60
C THR A 96 21.05 12.15 12.49
N ASP A 97 21.63 10.94 12.47
CA ASP A 97 21.11 9.76 13.19
C ASP A 97 19.65 9.43 12.79
N ALA A 98 19.33 9.63 11.51
CA ALA A 98 18.05 9.31 10.91
C ALA A 98 16.84 9.95 11.64
N ALA A 99 16.99 11.20 12.07
CA ALA A 99 15.99 11.91 12.86
C ALA A 99 14.62 12.00 12.15
N ASN A 100 14.61 12.36 10.86
CA ASN A 100 13.37 12.48 10.09
C ASN A 100 12.76 11.10 9.84
N LEU A 101 13.58 10.08 9.55
CA LEU A 101 13.10 8.71 9.35
C LEU A 101 12.46 8.13 10.61
N LYS A 102 13.00 8.45 11.80
CA LYS A 102 12.39 8.07 13.08
C LYS A 102 11.03 8.74 13.26
N GLU A 103 10.90 10.02 12.93
CA GLU A 103 9.62 10.73 12.97
C GLU A 103 8.60 10.14 11.99
N MET A 104 9.02 9.89 10.73
CA MET A 104 8.18 9.26 9.72
C MET A 104 7.67 7.88 10.17
N ARG A 105 8.54 7.03 10.75
CA ARG A 105 8.12 5.73 11.31
C ARG A 105 7.11 5.88 12.43
N ALA A 106 7.36 6.79 13.37
CA ALA A 106 6.44 7.04 14.48
C ALA A 106 5.09 7.60 14.00
N ALA A 107 5.05 8.32 12.87
CA ALA A 107 3.82 8.77 12.24
C ALA A 107 3.08 7.59 11.58
N GLU A 108 3.79 6.76 10.82
CA GLU A 108 3.24 5.55 10.18
C GLU A 108 2.59 4.59 11.19
N GLU A 109 3.19 4.40 12.37
CA GLU A 109 2.64 3.57 13.44
C GLU A 109 1.32 4.10 14.03
N ARG A 110 1.04 5.39 13.87
CA ARG A 110 -0.17 6.05 14.39
C ARG A 110 -1.33 6.06 13.40
N GLU A 111 -1.10 5.58 12.18
CA GLU A 111 -2.11 5.54 11.13
C GLU A 111 -3.31 4.69 11.54
N GLY A 112 -4.52 5.15 11.18
CA GLY A 112 -5.76 4.45 11.54
C GLY A 112 -5.78 3.00 11.05
N ILE A 113 -5.18 2.75 9.88
CA ILE A 113 -5.07 1.41 9.30
C ILE A 113 -4.20 0.46 10.13
N GLU A 114 -3.16 0.95 10.81
CA GLU A 114 -2.31 0.12 11.68
C GLU A 114 -2.99 -0.22 13.00
N VAL A 115 -3.72 0.74 13.58
CA VAL A 115 -4.51 0.51 14.80
C VAL A 115 -5.58 -0.57 14.57
N VAL A 116 -6.33 -0.45 13.47
CA VAL A 116 -7.36 -1.42 13.08
C VAL A 116 -6.72 -2.75 12.68
N GLY A 117 -5.67 -2.68 11.86
CA GLY A 117 -4.96 -3.84 11.33
C GLY A 117 -4.35 -4.71 12.41
N LYS A 118 -3.74 -4.12 13.45
CA LYS A 118 -3.20 -4.87 14.58
C LYS A 118 -4.28 -5.73 15.25
N ARG A 119 -5.45 -5.14 15.55
CA ARG A 119 -6.58 -5.86 16.18
C ARG A 119 -7.05 -7.02 15.30
N LEU A 120 -7.18 -6.79 13.99
CA LEU A 120 -7.63 -7.81 13.05
C LEU A 120 -6.60 -8.92 12.83
N ARG A 121 -5.31 -8.60 12.71
CA ARG A 121 -4.24 -9.60 12.60
C ARG A 121 -4.21 -10.53 13.82
N ILE A 122 -4.45 -10.00 15.02
CA ILE A 122 -4.57 -10.79 16.24
C ILE A 122 -5.80 -11.70 16.20
N ALA A 123 -6.97 -11.15 15.87
CA ALA A 123 -8.21 -11.92 15.77
C ALA A 123 -8.13 -13.05 14.73
N CYS A 124 -7.40 -12.83 13.64
CA CYS A 124 -7.15 -13.83 12.59
C CYS A 124 -5.99 -14.79 12.92
N GLY A 125 -5.31 -14.65 14.06
CA GLY A 125 -4.18 -15.50 14.45
C GLY A 125 -2.89 -15.27 13.64
N LEU A 126 -2.80 -14.15 12.92
CA LEU A 126 -1.64 -13.76 12.10
C LEU A 126 -0.57 -13.03 12.93
N GLN A 127 -0.96 -12.44 14.05
CA GLN A 127 -0.08 -11.73 14.97
C GLN A 127 -0.42 -12.17 16.40
N LYS A 128 0.58 -12.29 17.28
CA LYS A 128 0.36 -12.53 18.71
C LYS A 128 -0.01 -11.21 19.40
N GLU A 129 -0.80 -11.28 20.47
CA GLU A 129 -0.87 -10.16 21.41
C GLU A 129 0.53 -9.93 22.00
N ASP A 130 0.96 -8.66 22.03
CA ASP A 130 2.18 -8.31 22.76
C ASP A 130 1.91 -8.59 24.25
N GLU A 131 2.84 -9.28 24.93
CA GLU A 131 2.76 -9.60 26.37
C GLU A 131 2.73 -8.35 27.27
#